data_AF-A0A7R9FU48-F1
#
_entry.id   AF-A0A7R9FU48-F1
#
_cell.length_a   1.000
_cell.length_b   1.000
_cell.length_c   1.000
_cell.angle_alpha   90.00
_cell.angle_beta   90.00
_cell.angle_gamma   90.00
#
_symmetry.space_group_name_H-M   'P 1'
#
loop_
_entity.id
_entity.type
_entity.pdbx_description
1 polymer ?
#
loop_
_entity_poly.entity_id
_entity_poly.type
_entity_poly.pdbx_seq_one_letter_code
_entity_poly.pdbx_strand_id
1 'polypeptide(L)'
;TQLQSRFGEGPAMPKEPVQQLILDEHGRTLDLSGKEVTLVQHMPELKANIRAKKREQFTKKLHDKSGESSAEAAFYDSRIGARNPLRQHRGFHFHEKGKFQQMAAQMRMKAQLERVQSEIAQLARKTGISSSAGLATITMKKGEQAKVLDIIPDVEWWDTRILTAQQ
;
A
#
# COMPACT_ATOMS: atom_id res chain seq x y z
N THR A 1 6.14 -10.81 42.56
CA THR A 1 5.86 -11.40 41.23
C THR A 1 6.72 -10.71 40.20
N GLN A 2 7.86 -11.30 39.82
CA GLN A 2 8.85 -10.66 38.95
C GLN A 2 8.89 -11.41 37.61
N LEU A 3 8.43 -10.76 36.55
CA LEU A 3 8.42 -11.29 35.18
C LEU A 3 9.79 -11.08 34.54
N GLN A 4 10.54 -12.18 34.35
CA GLN A 4 11.76 -12.18 33.56
C GLN A 4 11.42 -12.23 32.07
N SER A 5 11.85 -11.19 31.37
CA SER A 5 11.80 -11.03 29.92
C SER A 5 12.80 -11.99 29.26
N ARG A 6 12.30 -13.03 28.58
CA ARG A 6 13.08 -13.88 27.67
C ARG A 6 13.10 -13.25 26.28
N PHE A 7 14.08 -12.40 25.99
CA PHE A 7 14.42 -12.08 24.61
C PHE A 7 15.26 -13.23 24.05
N GLY A 8 14.78 -13.81 22.95
CA GLY A 8 15.42 -14.94 22.27
C GLY A 8 16.79 -14.54 21.71
N GLU A 9 17.77 -15.38 22.01
CA GLU A 9 19.12 -15.37 21.47
C GLU A 9 19.05 -15.61 19.96
N GLY A 10 19.51 -14.62 19.18
CA GLY A 10 19.67 -14.78 17.73
C GLY A 10 20.72 -15.84 17.40
N PRO A 11 20.72 -16.42 16.18
CA PRO A 11 21.66 -17.48 15.83
C PRO A 11 23.10 -16.97 15.97
N ALA A 12 23.89 -17.66 16.80
CA ALA A 12 25.30 -17.42 16.96
C ALA A 12 26.03 -17.62 15.63
N MET A 13 26.65 -16.55 15.12
CA MET A 13 27.53 -16.62 13.96
C MET A 13 28.79 -17.42 14.34
N PRO A 14 29.23 -18.40 13.53
CA PRO A 14 30.51 -19.06 13.76
C PRO A 14 31.63 -18.02 13.68
N LYS A 15 32.39 -17.87 14.78
CA LYS A 15 33.59 -17.02 14.84
C LYS A 15 34.78 -17.77 14.24
N GLU A 16 34.68 -18.15 12.98
CA GLU A 16 35.86 -18.60 12.25
C GLU A 16 36.77 -17.38 12.02
N PRO A 17 38.09 -17.50 12.23
CA PRO A 17 39.01 -16.39 12.00
C PRO A 17 38.90 -15.97 10.54
N VAL A 18 38.61 -14.70 10.31
CA VAL A 18 38.57 -14.13 8.95
C VAL A 18 39.91 -14.39 8.27
N GLN A 19 39.89 -15.24 7.26
CA GLN A 19 41.07 -15.63 6.51
C GLN A 19 41.63 -14.36 5.85
N GLN A 20 42.89 -14.02 6.16
CA GLN A 20 43.52 -12.81 5.65
C GLN A 20 43.72 -12.96 4.13
N LEU A 21 42.95 -12.21 3.34
CA LEU A 21 43.07 -12.19 1.87
C LEU A 21 44.19 -11.24 1.46
N ILE A 22 45.07 -11.71 0.58
CA ILE A 22 46.17 -10.91 0.00
C ILE A 22 45.75 -10.49 -1.40
N LEU A 23 45.93 -9.21 -1.76
CA LEU A 23 45.65 -8.71 -3.11
C LEU A 23 46.93 -8.74 -3.96
N ASP A 24 46.86 -9.34 -5.15
CA ASP A 24 47.91 -9.31 -6.17
C ASP A 24 48.01 -7.91 -6.84
N GLU A 25 49.09 -7.63 -7.59
CA GLU A 25 49.30 -6.36 -8.33
C GLU A 25 48.17 -6.06 -9.34
N HIS A 26 47.42 -7.08 -9.72
CA HIS A 26 46.26 -7.03 -10.61
C HIS A 26 44.92 -6.92 -9.86
N GLY A 27 44.93 -6.74 -8.54
CA GLY A 27 43.72 -6.53 -7.72
C GLY A 27 42.89 -7.79 -7.46
N ARG A 28 43.44 -8.99 -7.68
CA ARG A 28 42.75 -10.27 -7.44
C ARG A 28 42.98 -10.76 -6.01
N THR A 29 41.94 -11.34 -5.41
CA THR A 29 41.97 -11.90 -4.04
C THR A 29 42.62 -13.29 -4.04
N LEU A 30 43.79 -13.41 -3.41
CA LEU A 30 44.50 -14.68 -3.20
C LEU A 30 44.38 -15.15 -1.75
N ASP A 31 44.27 -16.47 -1.55
CA ASP A 31 44.45 -17.13 -0.25
C ASP A 31 45.93 -17.13 0.18
N LEU A 32 46.23 -17.47 1.44
CA LEU A 32 47.59 -17.66 1.97
C LEU A 32 48.41 -18.69 1.16
N SER A 33 47.75 -19.58 0.42
CA SER A 33 48.35 -20.54 -0.51
C SER A 33 48.65 -19.96 -1.91
N GLY A 34 48.40 -18.66 -2.15
CA GLY A 34 48.59 -18.00 -3.46
C GLY A 34 47.56 -18.39 -4.52
N LYS A 35 46.46 -19.05 -4.13
CA LYS A 35 45.38 -19.46 -5.03
C LYS A 35 44.29 -18.40 -5.10
N GLU A 36 43.76 -18.17 -6.28
CA GLU A 36 42.67 -17.22 -6.53
C GLU A 36 41.38 -17.68 -5.84
N VAL A 37 40.83 -16.83 -4.97
CA VAL A 37 39.58 -17.08 -4.25
C VAL A 37 38.52 -16.12 -4.78
N THR A 38 37.46 -16.67 -5.37
CA THR A 38 36.27 -15.90 -5.75
C THR A 38 35.44 -15.61 -4.50
N LEU A 39 35.40 -14.34 -4.07
CA LEU A 39 34.52 -13.93 -2.98
C LEU A 39 33.06 -14.02 -3.44
N VAL A 40 32.34 -15.06 -3.02
CA VAL A 40 30.93 -15.25 -3.36
C VAL A 40 30.11 -14.19 -2.62
N GLN A 41 29.81 -13.09 -3.31
CA GLN A 41 28.95 -12.05 -2.78
C GLN A 41 27.49 -12.52 -2.85
N HIS A 42 26.93 -12.92 -1.70
CA HIS A 42 25.52 -13.28 -1.63
C HIS A 42 24.65 -12.01 -1.69
N MET A 43 23.93 -11.83 -2.80
CA MET A 43 22.93 -10.76 -2.92
C MET A 43 21.72 -11.07 -2.03
N PRO A 44 21.26 -10.14 -1.18
CA PRO A 44 20.05 -10.36 -0.40
C PRO A 44 18.81 -10.35 -1.30
N GLU A 45 18.12 -11.49 -1.39
CA GLU A 45 16.82 -11.59 -2.06
C GLU A 45 15.66 -11.40 -1.07
N LEU A 46 14.56 -10.77 -1.52
CA LEU A 46 13.34 -10.69 -0.70
C LEU A 46 12.78 -12.09 -0.43
N LYS A 47 12.35 -12.34 0.82
CA LYS A 47 11.72 -13.62 1.24
C LYS A 47 10.53 -14.03 0.36
N ALA A 48 9.87 -13.08 -0.30
CA ALA A 48 8.82 -13.34 -1.29
C ALA A 48 9.35 -14.16 -2.49
N ASN A 49 10.52 -13.82 -3.02
CA ASN A 49 11.16 -14.49 -4.14
C ASN A 49 11.62 -15.90 -3.74
N ILE A 50 12.18 -16.05 -2.53
CA ILE A 50 12.56 -17.35 -1.97
C ILE A 50 11.33 -18.27 -1.84
N ARG A 51 10.20 -17.75 -1.36
CA ARG A 51 8.94 -18.50 -1.26
C ARG A 51 8.35 -18.85 -2.63
N ALA A 52 8.45 -17.97 -3.61
CA ALA A 52 8.04 -18.24 -4.99
C ALA A 52 8.87 -19.37 -5.61
N LYS A 53 10.21 -19.27 -5.54
CA LYS A 53 11.15 -20.29 -6.02
C LYS A 53 10.94 -21.64 -5.34
N LYS A 54 10.73 -21.66 -4.01
CA LYS A 54 10.44 -22.90 -3.28
C LYS A 54 9.11 -23.52 -3.69
N ARG A 55 8.09 -22.71 -3.97
CA ARG A 55 6.79 -23.18 -4.48
C ARG A 55 6.93 -23.79 -5.86
N GLU A 56 7.65 -23.15 -6.78
CA GLU A 56 7.91 -23.69 -8.13
C GLU A 56 8.72 -24.99 -8.11
N GLN A 57 9.73 -25.08 -7.22
CA GLN A 57 10.47 -26.32 -7.04
C GLN A 57 9.58 -27.43 -6.48
N PHE A 58 8.64 -27.10 -5.59
CA PHE A 58 7.70 -28.08 -5.03
C PHE A 58 6.66 -28.52 -6.06
N THR A 59 6.12 -27.61 -6.88
CA THR A 59 5.18 -27.96 -7.95
C THR A 59 5.83 -28.83 -9.01
N LYS A 60 7.08 -28.54 -9.41
CA LYS A 60 7.85 -29.39 -10.34
C LYS A 60 8.05 -30.80 -9.79
N LYS A 61 8.43 -30.93 -8.50
CA LYS A 61 8.59 -32.23 -7.84
C LYS A 61 7.30 -33.03 -7.72
N LEU A 62 6.15 -32.36 -7.53
CA LEU A 62 4.84 -33.02 -7.52
C LEU A 62 4.42 -33.51 -8.91
N HIS A 63 4.71 -32.74 -9.96
CA HIS A 63 4.41 -33.11 -11.34
C HIS A 63 5.23 -34.34 -11.81
N ASP A 64 6.47 -34.47 -11.35
CA ASP A 64 7.34 -35.61 -11.66
C ASP A 64 6.87 -36.90 -10.95
N LYS A 65 6.11 -36.77 -9.87
CA LYS A 65 5.69 -37.87 -8.99
C LYS A 65 4.26 -38.34 -9.25
N SER A 66 3.51 -37.67 -10.13
CA SER A 66 2.17 -38.11 -10.56
C SER A 66 2.17 -39.23 -11.60
N GLY A 67 3.35 -39.76 -11.99
CA GLY A 67 3.48 -40.93 -12.87
C GLY A 67 3.37 -42.28 -12.15
N GLU A 68 3.42 -42.31 -10.82
CA GLU A 68 3.29 -43.54 -10.03
C GLU A 68 1.82 -43.67 -9.59
N SER A 69 1.09 -44.59 -10.20
CA SER A 69 -0.33 -44.90 -9.96
C SER A 69 -0.61 -45.04 -8.46
N SER A 70 -1.19 -44.00 -7.88
CA SER A 70 -1.54 -43.93 -6.46
C SER A 70 -2.42 -45.11 -6.07
N ALA A 71 -1.96 -45.91 -5.10
CA ALA A 71 -2.71 -47.01 -4.49
C ALA A 71 -4.05 -46.55 -3.84
N GLU A 72 -4.31 -45.26 -3.82
CA GLU A 72 -5.55 -44.60 -3.40
C GLU A 72 -6.76 -44.95 -4.29
N ALA A 73 -6.54 -45.46 -5.51
CA ALA A 73 -7.60 -46.01 -6.35
C ALA A 73 -8.15 -47.35 -5.84
N ALA A 74 -7.47 -48.05 -4.92
CA ALA A 74 -7.87 -49.38 -4.45
C ALA A 74 -9.10 -49.37 -3.50
N PHE A 75 -9.47 -48.20 -2.96
CA PHE A 75 -10.60 -48.04 -2.03
C PHE A 75 -11.71 -47.12 -2.58
N TYR A 76 -11.76 -46.91 -3.90
CA TYR A 76 -12.75 -46.06 -4.55
C TYR A 76 -14.10 -46.80 -4.75
N ASP A 77 -15.15 -46.42 -4.01
CA ASP A 77 -16.51 -46.94 -4.20
C ASP A 77 -17.33 -46.02 -5.12
N SER A 78 -17.61 -46.47 -6.33
CA SER A 78 -18.34 -45.73 -7.37
C SER A 78 -19.81 -45.44 -7.04
N ARG A 79 -20.38 -46.11 -6.03
CA ARG A 79 -21.76 -45.88 -5.58
C ARG A 79 -21.86 -44.67 -4.65
N ILE A 80 -20.74 -44.26 -4.06
CA ILE A 80 -20.66 -43.06 -3.23
C ILE A 80 -20.22 -41.93 -4.17
N GLY A 81 -21.14 -41.05 -4.52
CA GLY A 81 -20.81 -39.85 -5.29
C GLY A 81 -19.81 -39.00 -4.51
N ALA A 82 -18.51 -39.16 -4.81
CA ALA A 82 -17.42 -38.42 -4.19
C ALA A 82 -17.53 -36.94 -4.58
N ARG A 83 -18.42 -36.21 -3.91
CA ARG A 83 -18.49 -34.76 -3.97
C ARG A 83 -17.31 -34.25 -3.17
N ASN A 84 -16.19 -33.99 -3.86
CA ASN A 84 -15.10 -33.22 -3.26
C ASN A 84 -15.70 -31.94 -2.66
N PRO A 85 -15.46 -31.62 -1.38
CA PRO A 85 -15.96 -30.40 -0.78
C PRO A 85 -15.36 -29.21 -1.54
N LEU A 86 -16.13 -28.66 -2.48
CA LEU A 86 -15.73 -27.56 -3.33
C LEU A 86 -15.77 -26.28 -2.51
N ARG A 87 -14.73 -26.05 -1.72
CA ARG A 87 -14.56 -24.79 -1.00
C ARG A 87 -14.31 -23.71 -2.04
N GLN A 88 -15.28 -22.82 -2.23
CA GLN A 88 -15.09 -21.68 -3.12
C GLN A 88 -13.90 -20.85 -2.62
N HIS A 89 -12.85 -20.80 -3.43
CA HIS A 89 -11.65 -20.07 -3.09
C HIS A 89 -11.96 -18.57 -3.11
N ARG A 90 -12.03 -17.95 -1.93
CA ARG A 90 -12.14 -16.50 -1.79
C ARG A 90 -10.79 -15.88 -2.11
N GLY A 91 -10.66 -15.35 -3.33
CA GLY A 91 -9.50 -14.57 -3.73
C GLY A 91 -9.38 -13.26 -2.95
N PHE A 92 -8.15 -12.75 -2.85
CA PHE A 92 -7.90 -11.42 -2.33
C PHE A 92 -8.33 -10.36 -3.36
N HIS A 93 -9.08 -9.36 -2.91
CA HIS A 93 -9.42 -8.19 -3.70
C HIS A 93 -8.50 -7.05 -3.29
N PHE A 94 -7.40 -6.88 -4.03
CA PHE A 94 -6.47 -5.81 -3.78
C PHE A 94 -7.01 -4.49 -4.30
N HIS A 95 -6.84 -3.42 -3.51
CA HIS A 95 -7.14 -2.07 -3.95
C HIS A 95 -5.87 -1.39 -4.45
N GLU A 96 -6.04 -0.47 -5.39
CA GLU A 96 -4.95 0.37 -5.89
C GLU A 96 -4.18 1.03 -4.75
N LYS A 97 -2.85 1.06 -4.89
CA LYS A 97 -1.98 1.70 -3.92
C LYS A 97 -2.42 3.15 -3.69
N GLY A 98 -2.49 3.56 -2.43
CA GLY A 98 -2.87 4.92 -2.07
C GLY A 98 -4.38 5.23 -2.08
N LYS A 99 -5.26 4.35 -2.58
CA LYS A 99 -6.73 4.59 -2.56
C LYS A 99 -7.24 4.99 -1.18
N PHE A 100 -6.86 4.22 -0.15
CA PHE A 100 -7.27 4.50 1.22
C PHE A 100 -6.45 5.60 1.89
N GLN A 101 -5.25 5.89 1.40
CA GLN A 101 -4.47 7.03 1.89
C GLN A 101 -5.14 8.35 1.47
N GLN A 102 -5.58 8.44 0.21
CA GLN A 102 -6.33 9.57 -0.31
C GLN A 102 -7.67 9.72 0.41
N MET A 103 -8.42 8.63 0.56
CA MET A 103 -9.70 8.65 1.28
C MET A 103 -9.52 9.09 2.74
N ALA A 104 -8.48 8.59 3.43
CA ALA A 104 -8.19 9.02 4.81
C ALA A 104 -7.76 10.48 4.89
N ALA A 105 -6.98 10.99 3.93
CA ALA A 105 -6.60 12.40 3.86
C ALA A 105 -7.84 13.29 3.66
N GLN A 106 -8.74 12.90 2.77
CA GLN A 106 -10.03 13.56 2.57
C GLN A 106 -10.88 13.56 3.85
N MET A 107 -10.97 12.43 4.55
CA MET A 107 -11.70 12.36 5.83
C MET A 107 -11.10 13.28 6.89
N ARG A 108 -9.76 13.32 7.02
CA ARG A 108 -9.06 14.21 7.95
C ARG A 108 -9.32 15.69 7.63
N MET A 109 -9.20 16.07 6.36
CA MET A 109 -9.48 17.43 5.91
C MET A 109 -10.94 17.82 6.19
N LYS A 110 -11.89 16.92 5.90
CA LYS A 110 -13.31 17.14 6.21
C LYS A 110 -13.55 17.36 7.71
N ALA A 111 -12.95 16.54 8.57
CA ALA A 111 -13.08 16.68 10.02
C ALA A 111 -12.47 18.00 10.53
N GLN A 112 -11.33 18.41 9.98
CA GLN A 112 -10.72 19.71 10.30
C GLN A 112 -11.63 20.88 9.90
N LEU A 113 -12.21 20.84 8.70
CA LEU A 113 -13.14 21.86 8.24
C LEU A 113 -14.40 21.93 9.11
N GLU A 114 -14.97 20.78 9.49
CA GLU A 114 -16.12 20.71 10.40
C GLU A 114 -15.80 21.31 11.76
N ARG A 115 -14.61 21.00 12.30
CA ARG A 115 -14.13 21.60 13.55
C ARG A 115 -14.07 23.13 13.43
N VAL A 116 -13.38 23.65 12.42
CA VAL A 116 -13.26 25.10 12.19
C VAL A 116 -14.62 25.75 12.01
N GLN A 117 -15.53 25.12 11.27
CA GLN A 117 -16.89 25.60 11.08
C GLN A 117 -17.65 25.69 12.42
N SER A 118 -17.52 24.68 13.28
CA SER A 118 -18.15 24.69 14.60
C SER A 118 -17.57 25.77 15.53
N GLU A 119 -16.25 25.99 15.49
CA GLU A 119 -15.57 27.06 16.21
C GLU A 119 -16.04 28.44 15.73
N ILE A 120 -16.13 28.66 14.41
CA ILE A 120 -16.66 29.89 13.80
C ILE A 120 -18.12 30.11 14.21
N ALA A 121 -18.95 29.07 14.18
CA ALA A 121 -20.36 29.18 14.59
C ALA A 121 -20.51 29.49 16.09
N GLN A 122 -19.62 28.98 16.95
CA GLN A 122 -19.59 29.35 18.36
C GLN A 122 -19.14 30.80 18.56
N LEU A 123 -18.07 31.23 17.87
CA LEU A 123 -17.58 32.61 17.92
C LEU A 123 -18.64 33.59 17.43
N ALA A 124 -19.28 33.33 16.30
CA ALA A 124 -20.32 34.18 15.73
C ALA A 124 -21.57 34.31 16.63
N ARG A 125 -21.92 33.25 17.39
CA ARG A 125 -22.96 33.33 18.43
C ARG A 125 -22.53 34.18 19.61
N LYS A 126 -21.27 34.05 20.05
CA LYS A 126 -20.71 34.82 21.17
C LYS A 126 -20.51 36.31 20.84
N THR A 127 -20.18 36.64 19.60
CA THR A 127 -19.88 38.01 19.17
C THR A 127 -21.06 38.72 18.50
N GLY A 128 -22.19 38.03 18.28
CA GLY A 128 -23.37 38.59 17.60
C GLY A 128 -23.20 38.77 16.09
N ILE A 129 -22.07 38.38 15.50
CA ILE A 129 -21.75 38.55 14.07
C ILE A 129 -22.16 37.30 13.29
N SER A 130 -23.42 36.91 13.43
CA SER A 130 -23.96 35.69 12.80
C SER A 130 -23.89 35.73 11.26
N SER A 131 -23.88 36.93 10.67
CA SER A 131 -23.79 37.17 9.22
C SER A 131 -22.47 36.67 8.57
N SER A 132 -21.33 36.77 9.28
CA SER A 132 -20.00 36.41 8.74
C SER A 132 -19.78 34.89 8.62
N ALA A 133 -20.25 34.11 9.61
CA ALA A 133 -20.12 32.64 9.62
C ALA A 133 -20.89 31.95 8.47
N GLY A 134 -22.02 32.52 8.06
CA GLY A 134 -22.79 32.03 6.93
C GLY A 134 -22.04 32.15 5.59
N LEU A 135 -21.32 33.26 5.39
CA LEU A 135 -20.57 33.52 4.14
C LEU A 135 -19.41 32.52 3.94
N ALA A 136 -18.68 32.18 5.00
CA ALA A 136 -17.59 31.20 4.95
C ALA A 136 -18.07 29.78 4.59
N THR A 137 -19.32 29.43 4.95
CA THR A 137 -19.93 28.14 4.58
C THR A 137 -20.37 28.13 3.11
N ILE A 138 -20.79 29.29 2.57
CA ILE A 138 -21.32 29.42 1.20
C ILE A 138 -20.19 29.44 0.15
N THR A 139 -19.01 29.95 0.48
CA THR A 139 -17.87 30.02 -0.46
C THR A 139 -17.34 28.65 -0.90
N MET A 140 -17.45 27.61 -0.07
CA MET A 140 -17.01 26.24 -0.42
C MET A 140 -17.82 25.61 -1.57
N LYS A 141 -19.11 25.98 -1.72
CA LYS A 141 -19.95 25.53 -2.85
C LYS A 141 -19.71 26.35 -4.13
N LYS A 142 -19.03 27.49 -4.04
CA LYS A 142 -18.83 28.41 -5.16
C LYS A 142 -17.69 27.98 -6.10
N GLY A 143 -16.99 26.87 -5.85
CA GLY A 143 -15.97 26.35 -6.76
C GLY A 143 -16.50 25.98 -8.15
N GLU A 144 -17.75 25.49 -8.23
CA GLU A 144 -18.40 25.17 -9.52
C GLU A 144 -19.01 26.42 -10.18
N GLN A 145 -19.53 27.37 -9.40
CA GLN A 145 -20.09 28.62 -9.94
C GLN A 145 -19.02 29.67 -10.30
N ALA A 146 -17.82 29.61 -9.72
CA ALA A 146 -16.73 30.51 -10.06
C ALA A 146 -16.26 30.34 -11.50
N LYS A 147 -16.34 29.14 -12.08
CA LYS A 147 -16.03 28.91 -13.50
C LYS A 147 -17.02 29.58 -14.45
N VAL A 148 -18.26 29.83 -14.00
CA VAL A 148 -19.27 30.54 -14.79
C VAL A 148 -19.05 32.07 -14.71
N LEU A 149 -18.43 32.55 -13.63
CA LEU A 149 -18.10 33.97 -13.43
C LEU A 149 -16.83 34.44 -14.20
N ASP A 150 -16.03 33.52 -14.73
CA ASP A 150 -14.83 33.84 -15.53
C ASP A 150 -15.18 34.22 -16.99
N ILE A 151 -16.43 34.02 -17.40
CA ILE A 151 -16.94 34.53 -18.67
C ILE A 151 -17.37 35.97 -18.42
N ILE A 152 -16.53 36.93 -18.82
CA ILE A 152 -16.90 38.35 -18.85
C ILE A 152 -18.13 38.46 -19.77
N PRO A 153 -19.32 38.81 -19.26
CA PRO A 153 -20.51 38.97 -20.09
C PRO A 153 -20.41 40.27 -20.91
N ASP A 154 -20.91 40.25 -22.14
CA ASP A 154 -20.91 41.43 -23.04
C ASP A 154 -21.65 42.63 -22.43
N VAL A 155 -22.63 42.38 -21.56
CA VAL A 155 -23.37 43.41 -20.83
C VAL A 155 -23.35 43.03 -19.35
N GLU A 156 -22.78 43.92 -18.53
CA GLU A 156 -22.78 43.76 -17.09
C GLU A 156 -24.19 43.94 -16.51
N TRP A 157 -24.51 43.21 -15.44
CA TRP A 157 -25.87 43.11 -14.87
C TRP A 157 -26.45 44.45 -14.37
N TRP A 158 -25.61 45.46 -14.15
CA TRP A 158 -26.05 46.80 -13.77
C TRP A 158 -26.39 47.68 -15.00
N ASP A 159 -25.73 47.44 -16.13
CA ASP A 159 -25.99 48.15 -17.40
C ASP A 159 -27.28 47.69 -18.08
N THR A 160 -27.74 46.47 -17.79
CA THR A 160 -28.95 45.89 -18.41
C THR A 160 -30.20 46.76 -18.19
N ARG A 161 -30.30 47.44 -17.05
CA ARG A 161 -31.43 48.32 -16.70
C ARG A 161 -31.36 49.68 -17.39
N ILE A 162 -30.17 50.13 -17.76
CA ILE A 162 -29.94 51.43 -18.40
C ILE A 162 -30.18 51.29 -19.91
N LEU A 163 -29.67 50.22 -20.51
CA LEU A 163 -29.82 49.93 -21.94
C LEU A 163 -31.26 49.63 -22.36
N THR A 164 -32.06 49.02 -21.48
CA THR A 164 -33.49 48.73 -21.74
C THR A 164 -34.41 49.93 -21.55
N ALA A 165 -33.92 51.03 -20.97
CA ALA A 165 -34.70 52.23 -20.72
C ALA A 165 -34.64 53.25 -21.88
N GLN A 166 -33.80 53.02 -22.89
CA GLN A 166 -33.62 53.92 -24.05
C GLN A 166 -34.27 53.41 -25.34
N GLN A 167 -35.19 52.44 -25.24
CA GLN A 167 -35.89 51.86 -26.38
C GLN A 167 -37.38 52.22 -26.39
#